data_AF-A0A7C3XKW7-F1
#
_entry.id   AF-A0A7C3XKW7-F1
#
_cell.length_a   1.000
_cell.length_b   1.000
_cell.length_c   1.000
_cell.angle_alpha   90.00
_cell.angle_beta   90.00
_cell.angle_gamma   90.00
#
_symmetry.space_group_name_H-M   'P 1'
#
loop_
_entity.id
_entity.type
_entity.pdbx_description
1 polymer ?
#
loop_
_entity_poly.entity_id
_entity_poly.type
_entity_poly.pdbx_seq_one_letter_code
_entity_poly.pdbx_strand_id
1 'polypeptide(L)'
;MISGRILLTTALLFGCWLCRVAHCATGSVRTSDGTTHQGEIRFGADGRVSVGTGGTAVTLDVAAIDRLEITPASSPAATRPASSAKADEGWTGRDIGEVLVPGRFTVSGDRMELYDGGRRLWRNGQHEEKKPAFYFVYKSIQGDGRLVARLRTLDDAAWAARGGLMLRETLRPDSPFVMIGRANGTGTTWTGTTWLQFSSEPGAQAQSAGASDRAVIGAVWLKLQRSGNRIEGFESLDGSRWSKIGSVVLVVPPDQPVYLGIAVASGRPGSRTVIDRIDLATEPASSQAAACPAGVVTRAGSLLPGDVRFADQTKVVLRTRDGAEKTLAAADVARLMLRDLDEATRTTLDNAAPGALLTNGDFVEGALQELDGGRLRLSSVLFGLRTYDAARHVAAIVLRKTAAGGAPFEVRTADGAILMARALKAGEDCLIVEEPVVGTLTIAANRLSAIGRKQP
;
A
#
# COMPACT_ATOMS: atom_id res chain seq x y z
N MET A 1 17.96 75.56 40.88
CA MET A 1 17.72 75.75 39.44
C MET A 1 17.91 74.41 38.75
N ILE A 2 16.85 73.89 38.10
CA ILE A 2 16.83 73.18 36.78
C ILE A 2 17.88 72.05 36.59
N SER A 3 17.65 70.82 36.13
CA SER A 3 16.56 69.97 35.61
C SER A 3 17.29 68.70 35.12
N GLY A 4 16.64 67.52 35.03
CA GLY A 4 17.08 66.51 34.06
C GLY A 4 17.01 65.03 34.46
N ARG A 5 15.81 64.45 34.35
CA ARG A 5 15.46 63.05 33.98
C ARG A 5 16.54 61.95 34.07
N ILE A 6 16.33 61.01 34.99
CA ILE A 6 16.91 59.65 34.99
C ILE A 6 15.95 58.71 34.24
N LEU A 7 16.40 58.13 33.13
CA LEU A 7 15.73 57.04 32.41
C LEU A 7 16.10 55.71 33.06
N LEU A 8 15.12 55.07 33.70
CA LEU A 8 15.16 53.65 34.06
C LEU A 8 15.03 52.81 32.77
N THR A 9 16.02 51.97 32.49
CA THR A 9 15.94 50.95 31.44
C THR A 9 15.59 49.63 32.11
N THR A 10 14.35 49.18 31.92
CA THR A 10 13.81 47.93 32.45
C THR A 10 14.35 46.75 31.64
N ALA A 11 15.22 45.95 32.24
CA ALA A 11 15.66 44.68 31.67
C ALA A 11 14.57 43.63 31.83
N LEU A 12 13.96 43.23 30.71
CA LEU A 12 13.00 42.13 30.62
C LEU A 12 13.71 40.78 30.82
N LEU A 13 13.44 40.15 31.96
CA LEU A 13 13.65 38.72 32.22
C LEU A 13 12.71 37.91 31.32
N PHE A 14 13.25 37.36 30.23
CA PHE A 14 12.58 36.33 29.45
C PHE A 14 12.65 35.00 30.21
N GLY A 15 11.57 34.71 30.95
CA GLY A 15 11.31 33.39 31.51
C GLY A 15 11.08 32.39 30.37
N CYS A 16 12.02 31.46 30.23
CA CYS A 16 11.93 30.29 29.37
C CYS A 16 10.77 29.41 29.87
N TRP A 17 9.58 29.58 29.28
CA TRP A 17 8.48 28.64 29.44
C TRP A 17 8.83 27.38 28.65
N LEU A 18 9.08 26.28 29.37
CA LEU A 18 9.13 24.94 28.83
C LEU A 18 7.79 24.66 28.11
N CYS A 19 7.81 24.77 26.79
CA CYS A 19 6.74 24.27 25.94
C CYS A 19 6.75 22.74 26.07
N ARG A 20 5.86 22.20 26.91
CA ARG A 20 5.47 20.78 26.81
C ARG A 20 4.98 20.57 25.38
N VAL A 21 5.57 19.60 24.69
CA VAL A 21 5.29 19.29 23.29
C VAL A 21 3.86 18.77 23.18
N ALA A 22 2.89 19.68 23.01
CA ALA A 22 1.56 19.34 22.55
C ALA A 22 1.71 18.75 21.14
N HIS A 23 1.18 17.56 20.92
CA HIS A 23 1.39 16.84 19.66
C HIS A 23 0.64 17.55 18.54
N CYS A 24 1.41 18.29 17.74
CA CYS A 24 0.96 19.07 16.60
C CYS A 24 0.72 18.17 15.38
N ALA A 25 -0.53 17.84 15.08
CA ALA A 25 -0.87 17.08 13.88
C ALA A 25 -1.44 18.02 12.82
N THR A 26 -0.81 18.14 11.65
CA THR A 26 -1.35 18.94 10.54
C THR A 26 -2.50 18.21 9.87
N GLY A 27 -3.60 18.87 9.57
CA GLY A 27 -4.74 18.24 8.95
C GLY A 27 -5.82 19.21 8.49
N SER A 28 -6.96 18.66 8.11
CA SER A 28 -8.15 19.42 7.73
C SER A 28 -9.36 18.99 8.56
N VAL A 29 -10.20 19.96 8.91
CA VAL A 29 -11.45 19.75 9.65
C VAL A 29 -12.57 20.46 8.91
N ARG A 30 -13.56 19.69 8.48
CA ARG A 30 -14.85 20.19 7.99
C ARG A 30 -15.86 20.15 9.14
N THR A 31 -16.51 21.28 9.38
CA THR A 31 -17.61 21.44 10.34
C THR A 31 -18.95 21.08 9.70
N SER A 32 -19.96 20.80 10.53
CA SER A 32 -21.32 20.46 10.10
C SER A 32 -22.04 21.54 9.31
N ASP A 33 -21.56 22.79 9.36
CA ASP A 33 -22.05 23.92 8.55
C ASP A 33 -21.40 23.98 7.15
N GLY A 34 -20.49 23.05 6.84
CA GLY A 34 -19.79 22.95 5.56
C GLY A 34 -18.46 23.71 5.49
N THR A 35 -18.08 24.45 6.54
CA THR A 35 -16.81 25.20 6.58
C THR A 35 -15.62 24.25 6.74
N THR A 36 -14.55 24.46 5.97
CA THR A 36 -13.32 23.67 6.09
C THR A 36 -12.19 24.54 6.65
N HIS A 37 -11.60 24.09 7.75
CA HIS A 37 -10.42 24.67 8.38
C HIS A 37 -9.21 23.77 8.13
N GLN A 38 -8.06 24.36 7.79
CA GLN A 38 -6.79 23.63 7.62
C GLN A 38 -5.74 24.18 8.58
N GLY A 39 -4.91 23.31 9.12
CA GLY A 39 -3.82 23.71 10.00
C GLY A 39 -3.43 22.64 10.99
N GLU A 40 -2.75 23.08 12.04
CA GLU A 40 -2.39 22.27 13.18
C GLU A 40 -3.64 21.98 14.02
N ILE A 41 -3.90 20.70 14.25
CA ILE A 41 -5.01 20.17 15.03
C ILE A 41 -4.49 19.88 16.45
N ARG A 42 -5.13 20.45 17.47
CA ARG A 42 -4.86 20.16 18.89
C ARG A 42 -6.14 19.81 19.64
N PHE A 43 -6.06 18.81 20.53
CA PHE A 43 -7.15 18.40 21.41
C PHE A 43 -6.96 19.03 22.79
N GLY A 44 -7.88 19.90 23.18
CA GLY A 44 -7.84 20.63 24.44
C GLY A 44 -8.47 19.87 25.60
N ALA A 45 -7.94 20.09 26.81
CA ALA A 45 -8.51 19.58 28.06
C ALA A 45 -9.92 20.14 28.38
N ASP A 46 -10.35 21.17 27.66
CA ASP A 46 -11.69 21.77 27.71
C ASP A 46 -12.74 20.99 26.89
N GLY A 47 -12.35 19.86 26.28
CA GLY A 47 -13.23 19.03 25.47
C GLY A 47 -13.41 19.55 24.04
N ARG A 48 -12.57 20.49 23.59
CA ARG A 48 -12.65 21.09 22.25
C ARG A 48 -11.45 20.75 21.38
N VAL A 49 -11.63 20.86 20.07
CA VAL A 49 -10.59 20.66 19.05
C VAL A 49 -10.25 22.01 18.44
N SER A 50 -8.98 22.40 18.46
CA SER A 50 -8.52 23.63 17.83
C SER A 50 -7.79 23.35 16.52
N VAL A 51 -8.05 24.15 15.49
CA VAL A 51 -7.45 24.03 14.15
C VAL A 51 -6.91 25.39 13.71
N GLY A 52 -5.62 25.48 13.37
CA GLY A 52 -5.05 26.76 12.93
C GLY A 52 -3.57 26.74 12.57
N THR A 53 -3.09 27.82 11.96
CA THR A 53 -1.67 28.02 11.61
C THR A 53 -1.18 29.33 12.22
N GLY A 54 0.01 29.34 12.83
CA GLY A 54 0.70 30.59 13.18
C GLY A 54 -0.05 31.56 14.10
N GLY A 55 -0.77 31.06 15.11
CA GLY A 55 -1.38 31.88 16.16
C GLY A 55 -2.86 32.24 15.98
N THR A 56 -3.47 31.93 14.83
CA THR A 56 -4.93 32.02 14.64
C THR A 56 -5.51 30.60 14.67
N ALA A 57 -6.16 30.23 15.77
CA ALA A 57 -6.78 28.91 15.95
C ALA A 57 -8.29 29.03 16.13
N VAL A 58 -9.04 28.23 15.37
CA VAL A 58 -10.50 28.10 15.52
C VAL A 58 -10.78 26.94 16.44
N THR A 59 -11.51 27.18 17.53
CA THR A 59 -11.85 26.15 18.53
C THR A 59 -13.25 25.60 18.29
N LEU A 60 -13.33 24.34 17.90
CA LEU A 60 -14.55 23.61 17.52
C LEU A 60 -14.92 22.57 18.59
N ASP A 61 -16.21 22.31 18.75
CA ASP A 61 -16.69 21.16 19.52
C ASP A 61 -16.55 19.89 18.66
N VAL A 62 -16.15 18.76 19.25
CA VAL A 62 -16.06 17.46 18.55
C VAL A 62 -17.41 17.09 17.92
N ALA A 63 -18.53 17.45 18.56
CA ALA A 63 -19.88 17.19 18.05
C ALA A 63 -20.22 17.98 16.77
N ALA A 64 -19.51 19.08 16.50
CA ALA A 64 -19.71 19.92 15.33
C ALA A 64 -18.82 19.50 14.13
N ILE A 65 -17.98 18.48 14.30
CA ILE A 65 -17.08 17.98 13.25
C ILE A 65 -17.84 17.00 12.35
N ASP A 66 -17.88 17.29 11.05
CA ASP A 66 -18.42 16.41 10.01
C ASP A 66 -17.33 15.46 9.49
N ARG A 67 -16.13 16.01 9.22
CA ARG A 67 -14.96 15.23 8.79
C ARG A 67 -13.68 15.85 9.33
N LEU A 68 -12.81 15.04 9.92
CA LEU A 68 -11.47 15.43 10.34
C LEU A 68 -10.49 14.44 9.74
N GLU A 69 -9.44 14.95 9.09
CA GLU A 69 -8.36 14.15 8.52
C GLU A 69 -7.02 14.68 9.01
N ILE A 70 -6.22 13.79 9.60
CA ILE A 70 -4.86 14.11 10.02
C ILE A 70 -3.91 13.69 8.90
N THR A 71 -3.18 14.66 8.38
CA THR A 71 -2.05 14.40 7.49
C THR A 71 -0.86 14.00 8.37
N PRO A 72 -0.31 12.77 8.24
CA PRO A 72 0.89 12.41 8.98
C PRO A 72 2.01 13.39 8.61
N ALA A 73 2.79 13.81 9.61
CA ALA A 73 3.89 14.74 9.40
C ALA A 73 4.90 14.15 8.40
N SER A 74 4.78 14.53 7.13
CA SER A 74 5.79 14.26 6.12
C SER A 74 6.93 15.24 6.35
N SER A 75 8.15 14.69 6.45
CA SER A 75 9.40 15.44 6.59
C SER A 75 9.44 16.60 5.58
N PRO A 76 9.88 17.81 5.96
CA PRO A 76 9.72 18.99 5.12
C PRO A 76 10.43 18.80 3.78
N ALA A 77 9.66 18.92 2.70
CA ALA A 77 10.16 18.89 1.33
C ALA A 77 11.21 19.98 1.15
N ALA A 78 12.44 19.58 0.85
CA ALA A 78 13.51 20.49 0.48
C ALA A 78 13.06 21.30 -0.75
N THR A 79 12.87 22.61 -0.55
CA THR A 79 12.64 23.58 -1.61
C THR A 79 13.86 23.61 -2.53
N ARG A 80 13.73 23.11 -3.77
CA ARG A 80 14.79 23.26 -4.78
C ARG A 80 14.56 24.57 -5.55
N PRO A 81 15.58 25.44 -5.71
CA PRO A 81 15.44 26.65 -6.49
C PRO A 81 15.23 26.33 -7.97
N ALA A 82 14.48 27.19 -8.65
CA ALA A 82 14.26 27.12 -10.09
C ALA A 82 15.52 27.55 -10.84
N SER A 83 16.01 26.71 -11.75
CA SER A 83 16.79 27.15 -12.91
C SER A 83 16.71 26.13 -14.05
N SER A 84 16.37 26.68 -15.21
CA SER A 84 16.21 26.16 -16.57
C SER A 84 17.24 25.15 -17.10
N ALA A 85 16.77 24.04 -17.68
CA ALA A 85 17.03 23.58 -19.06
C ALA A 85 16.44 22.18 -19.27
N LYS A 86 15.69 21.98 -20.37
CA LYS A 86 14.98 20.76 -20.82
C LYS A 86 15.71 19.44 -20.44
N ALA A 87 15.18 18.75 -19.44
CA ALA A 87 15.47 17.35 -19.15
C ALA A 87 14.16 16.55 -19.23
N ASP A 88 14.25 15.37 -19.82
CA ASP A 88 13.51 14.14 -19.56
C ASP A 88 12.23 14.30 -18.71
N GLU A 89 11.10 13.78 -19.20
CA GLU A 89 9.76 13.76 -18.57
C GLU A 89 9.70 12.95 -17.25
N GLY A 90 10.64 13.15 -16.33
CA GLY A 90 10.80 12.51 -15.03
C GLY A 90 11.39 11.10 -15.07
N TRP A 91 11.81 10.59 -16.23
CA TRP A 91 12.44 9.27 -16.35
C TRP A 91 13.94 9.33 -16.12
N THR A 92 14.49 8.32 -15.43
CA THR A 92 15.93 8.20 -15.19
C THR A 92 16.46 6.92 -15.83
N GLY A 93 17.51 7.03 -16.64
CA GLY A 93 18.21 5.89 -17.24
C GLY A 93 19.45 5.49 -16.45
N ARG A 94 19.70 4.19 -16.28
CA ARG A 94 20.90 3.67 -15.62
C ARG A 94 21.28 2.29 -16.14
N ASP A 95 22.58 2.09 -16.34
CA ASP A 95 23.16 0.75 -16.54
C ASP A 95 23.18 -0.03 -15.22
N ILE A 96 22.64 -1.24 -15.24
CA ILE A 96 22.64 -2.18 -14.13
C ILE A 96 23.72 -3.21 -14.40
N GLY A 97 24.73 -3.26 -13.53
CA GLY A 97 25.87 -4.16 -13.67
C GLY A 97 26.88 -3.66 -14.70
N GLU A 98 27.75 -4.57 -15.15
CA GLU A 98 28.81 -4.26 -16.11
C GLU A 98 28.30 -4.47 -17.54
N VAL A 99 28.04 -3.35 -18.24
CA VAL A 99 27.61 -3.34 -19.64
C VAL A 99 28.79 -3.15 -20.58
N LEU A 100 28.66 -3.61 -21.82
CA LEU A 100 29.72 -3.49 -22.83
C LEU A 100 29.85 -2.05 -23.35
N VAL A 101 28.74 -1.34 -23.44
CA VAL A 101 28.66 0.07 -23.85
C VAL A 101 27.57 0.74 -23.00
N PRO A 102 27.80 1.96 -22.47
CA PRO A 102 26.79 2.68 -21.71
C PRO A 102 25.49 2.82 -22.48
N GLY A 103 24.38 2.51 -21.82
CA GLY A 103 23.07 2.68 -22.40
C GLY A 103 22.65 4.14 -22.45
N ARG A 104 21.75 4.46 -23.37
CA ARG A 104 21.10 5.78 -23.47
C ARG A 104 19.65 5.63 -23.87
N PHE A 105 18.84 6.61 -23.55
CA PHE A 105 17.47 6.71 -24.06
C PHE A 105 17.16 8.10 -24.59
N THR A 106 16.17 8.17 -25.46
CA THR A 106 15.53 9.43 -25.89
C THR A 106 14.02 9.28 -25.75
N VAL A 107 13.36 10.39 -25.38
CA VAL A 107 11.90 10.47 -25.29
C VAL A 107 11.41 11.51 -26.28
N SER A 108 10.39 11.16 -27.06
CA SER A 108 9.72 12.06 -28.00
C SER A 108 8.22 11.78 -27.97
N GLY A 109 7.47 12.62 -27.25
CA GLY A 109 6.05 12.37 -26.99
C GLY A 109 5.83 11.08 -26.22
N ASP A 110 4.92 10.22 -26.71
CA ASP A 110 4.61 8.93 -26.08
C ASP A 110 5.58 7.80 -26.45
N ARG A 111 6.68 8.12 -27.16
CA ARG A 111 7.66 7.15 -27.67
C ARG A 111 9.01 7.31 -26.96
N MET A 112 9.55 6.19 -26.53
CA MET A 112 10.89 6.06 -25.96
C MET A 112 11.75 5.13 -26.80
N GLU A 113 12.96 5.57 -27.11
CA GLU A 113 13.96 4.77 -27.79
C GLU A 113 15.12 4.51 -26.84
N LEU A 114 15.48 3.24 -26.68
CA LEU A 114 16.55 2.80 -25.80
C LEU A 114 17.65 2.15 -26.63
N TYR A 115 18.89 2.45 -26.27
CA TYR A 115 20.08 1.80 -26.78
C TYR A 115 20.79 1.16 -25.62
N ASP A 116 21.05 -0.14 -25.70
CA ASP A 116 21.67 -0.90 -24.62
C ASP A 116 22.98 -1.58 -25.05
N GLY A 117 23.88 -1.79 -24.09
CA GLY A 117 25.05 -2.66 -24.22
C GLY A 117 24.99 -3.85 -23.27
N GLY A 118 23.78 -4.21 -22.82
CA GLY A 118 23.53 -5.23 -21.83
C GLY A 118 23.61 -6.63 -22.43
N ARG A 119 24.06 -7.60 -21.62
CA ARG A 119 24.12 -9.01 -22.02
C ARG A 119 22.94 -9.81 -21.51
N ARG A 120 22.44 -9.50 -20.32
CA ARG A 120 21.46 -10.35 -19.60
C ARG A 120 20.66 -9.53 -18.60
N LEU A 121 19.36 -9.80 -18.52
CA LEU A 121 18.45 -9.14 -17.58
C LEU A 121 18.51 -9.71 -16.15
N TRP A 122 18.98 -10.94 -15.98
CA TRP A 122 19.00 -11.60 -14.67
C TRP A 122 20.14 -12.61 -14.56
N ARG A 123 20.33 -13.13 -13.34
CA ARG A 123 21.33 -14.16 -13.04
C ARG A 123 20.88 -15.52 -13.58
N ASN A 124 21.73 -16.18 -14.36
CA ASN A 124 21.47 -17.53 -14.88
C ASN A 124 22.61 -18.50 -14.54
N GLY A 125 22.49 -19.22 -13.43
CA GLY A 125 23.49 -20.13 -12.85
C GLY A 125 24.36 -19.47 -11.76
N GLN A 126 25.19 -20.28 -11.10
CA GLN A 126 25.95 -19.85 -9.90
C GLN A 126 27.29 -19.16 -10.19
N HIS A 127 27.83 -19.20 -11.41
CA HIS A 127 29.11 -18.56 -11.72
C HIS A 127 29.02 -17.02 -11.71
N GLU A 128 30.09 -16.37 -11.24
CA GLU A 128 30.17 -14.91 -11.10
C GLU A 128 30.01 -14.13 -12.41
N GLU A 129 30.37 -14.74 -13.55
CA GLU A 129 30.26 -14.18 -14.90
C GLU A 129 28.79 -14.04 -15.40
N LYS A 130 27.84 -14.56 -14.62
CA LYS A 130 26.41 -14.59 -14.93
C LYS A 130 25.62 -13.56 -14.12
N LYS A 131 26.23 -12.43 -13.73
CA LYS A 131 25.53 -11.29 -13.13
C LYS A 131 24.63 -10.56 -14.16
N PRO A 132 23.58 -9.87 -13.71
CA PRO A 132 22.75 -9.04 -14.60
C PRO A 132 23.56 -7.86 -15.14
N ALA A 133 23.39 -7.60 -16.43
CA ALA A 133 24.04 -6.55 -17.20
C ALA A 133 23.04 -6.03 -18.24
N PHE A 134 22.36 -4.93 -17.93
CA PHE A 134 21.26 -4.41 -18.75
C PHE A 134 21.02 -2.91 -18.56
N TYR A 135 20.31 -2.29 -19.49
CA TYR A 135 19.91 -0.89 -19.36
C TYR A 135 18.50 -0.76 -18.80
N PHE A 136 18.31 0.14 -17.84
CA PHE A 136 17.05 0.33 -17.13
C PHE A 136 16.63 1.80 -17.11
N VAL A 137 15.46 2.10 -17.67
CA VAL A 137 14.86 3.43 -17.65
C VAL A 137 13.63 3.40 -16.76
N TYR A 138 13.62 4.20 -15.68
CA TYR A 138 12.69 3.99 -14.58
C TYR A 138 12.19 5.27 -13.93
N LYS A 139 11.11 5.09 -13.16
CA LYS A 139 10.63 6.02 -12.13
C LYS A 139 10.60 5.31 -10.79
N SER A 140 10.87 6.07 -9.74
CA SER A 140 10.67 5.60 -8.36
C SER A 140 9.18 5.74 -8.03
N ILE A 141 8.58 4.67 -7.50
CA ILE A 141 7.19 4.64 -7.07
C ILE A 141 7.14 4.14 -5.63
N GLN A 142 6.19 4.66 -4.85
CA GLN A 142 5.90 4.19 -3.51
C GLN A 142 4.45 3.72 -3.47
N GLY A 143 4.20 2.56 -2.85
CA GLY A 143 2.88 1.93 -2.86
C GLY A 143 2.54 1.27 -4.20
N ASP A 144 1.26 1.36 -4.56
CA ASP A 144 0.67 0.67 -5.69
C ASP A 144 0.85 1.45 -6.99
N GLY A 145 0.76 0.72 -8.10
CA GLY A 145 0.90 1.36 -9.39
C GLY A 145 0.86 0.38 -10.54
N ARG A 146 0.66 0.92 -11.74
CA ARG A 146 0.71 0.17 -12.98
C ARG A 146 1.58 0.90 -13.99
N LEU A 147 2.34 0.11 -14.74
CA LEU A 147 3.00 0.56 -15.95
C LEU A 147 2.42 -0.21 -17.11
N VAL A 148 1.84 0.52 -18.06
CA VAL A 148 1.39 0.01 -19.35
C VAL A 148 2.29 0.59 -20.43
N ALA A 149 2.77 -0.23 -21.35
CA ALA A 149 3.49 0.25 -22.52
C ALA A 149 3.41 -0.74 -23.67
N ARG A 150 3.55 -0.25 -24.90
CA ARG A 150 3.60 -1.09 -26.09
C ARG A 150 5.04 -1.26 -26.58
N LEU A 151 5.54 -2.49 -26.48
CA LEU A 151 6.83 -2.89 -27.04
C LEU A 151 6.68 -3.03 -28.56
N ARG A 152 7.26 -2.08 -29.32
CA ARG A 152 7.14 -2.00 -30.78
C ARG A 152 8.21 -2.80 -31.49
N THR A 153 9.45 -2.58 -31.08
CA THR A 153 10.63 -3.15 -31.72
C THR A 153 11.65 -3.48 -30.65
N LEU A 154 12.20 -4.68 -30.75
CA LEU A 154 13.35 -5.13 -30.00
C LEU A 154 14.31 -5.66 -31.06
N ASP A 155 15.37 -4.92 -31.38
CA ASP A 155 16.29 -5.33 -32.45
C ASP A 155 16.83 -6.73 -32.17
N ASP A 156 16.85 -7.57 -33.22
CA ASP A 156 17.32 -8.96 -33.17
C ASP A 156 18.86 -9.04 -33.15
N ALA A 157 19.42 -8.41 -32.13
CA ALA A 157 20.83 -8.16 -32.04
C ALA A 157 21.47 -9.21 -31.10
N ALA A 158 21.50 -10.46 -31.57
CA ALA A 158 22.08 -11.69 -30.97
C ALA A 158 21.03 -12.75 -30.56
N TRP A 159 21.53 -13.93 -30.20
CA TRP A 159 20.75 -15.17 -29.99
C TRP A 159 19.68 -15.10 -28.89
N ALA A 160 19.53 -13.99 -28.14
CA ALA A 160 18.48 -13.86 -27.12
C ALA A 160 18.28 -12.42 -26.62
N ALA A 161 18.01 -11.46 -27.51
CA ALA A 161 17.63 -10.10 -27.09
C ALA A 161 16.34 -10.17 -26.28
N ARG A 162 16.28 -9.44 -25.15
CA ARG A 162 15.13 -9.43 -24.26
C ARG A 162 14.81 -8.01 -23.81
N GLY A 163 13.53 -7.70 -23.73
CA GLY A 163 13.05 -6.39 -23.30
C GLY A 163 11.64 -6.43 -22.74
N GLY A 164 11.32 -5.51 -21.84
CA GLY A 164 10.00 -5.44 -21.24
C GLY A 164 9.92 -4.49 -20.05
N LEU A 165 8.89 -4.70 -19.23
CA LEU A 165 8.61 -3.90 -18.03
C LEU A 165 9.12 -4.62 -16.80
N MET A 166 9.87 -3.91 -15.97
CA MET A 166 10.47 -4.44 -14.76
C MET A 166 10.13 -3.55 -13.57
N LEU A 167 9.71 -4.21 -12.48
CA LEU A 167 9.67 -3.67 -11.13
C LEU A 167 10.83 -4.27 -10.35
N ARG A 168 11.58 -3.46 -9.61
CA ARG A 168 12.72 -3.89 -8.80
C ARG A 168 12.85 -3.09 -7.52
N GLU A 169 13.29 -3.75 -6.45
CA GLU A 169 13.39 -3.12 -5.13
C GLU A 169 14.50 -2.07 -5.03
N THR A 170 15.67 -2.35 -5.61
CA THR A 170 16.85 -1.48 -5.58
C THR A 170 17.53 -1.46 -6.93
N LEU A 171 18.44 -0.50 -7.17
CA LEU A 171 19.23 -0.44 -8.41
C LEU A 171 20.48 -1.33 -8.39
N ARG A 172 20.67 -2.19 -7.38
CA ARG A 172 21.81 -3.10 -7.30
C ARG A 172 21.63 -4.29 -8.25
N PRO A 173 22.66 -4.79 -8.95
CA PRO A 173 22.51 -5.88 -9.91
C PRO A 173 21.86 -7.15 -9.35
N ASP A 174 21.98 -7.41 -8.06
CA ASP A 174 21.42 -8.56 -7.35
C ASP A 174 20.01 -8.34 -6.79
N SER A 175 19.39 -7.17 -7.02
CA SER A 175 18.07 -6.83 -6.46
C SER A 175 16.97 -7.85 -6.82
N PRO A 176 16.06 -8.15 -5.88
CA PRO A 176 14.77 -8.75 -6.21
C PRO A 176 14.03 -7.93 -7.27
N PHE A 177 13.32 -8.62 -8.16
CA PHE A 177 12.61 -8.03 -9.28
C PHE A 177 11.43 -8.90 -9.73
N VAL A 178 10.48 -8.27 -10.44
CA VAL A 178 9.47 -8.93 -11.26
C VAL A 178 9.50 -8.26 -12.63
N MET A 179 9.58 -9.06 -13.69
CA MET A 179 9.66 -8.57 -15.06
C MET A 179 8.70 -9.33 -15.96
N ILE A 180 7.86 -8.58 -16.65
CA ILE A 180 7.15 -9.08 -17.83
C ILE A 180 7.91 -8.63 -19.08
N GLY A 181 8.23 -9.57 -19.96
CA GLY A 181 9.04 -9.25 -21.13
C GLY A 181 8.85 -10.22 -22.26
N ARG A 182 9.54 -9.92 -23.36
CA ARG A 182 9.62 -10.75 -24.55
C ARG A 182 11.05 -10.96 -24.95
N ALA A 183 11.27 -12.05 -25.66
CA ALA A 183 12.53 -12.31 -26.35
C ALA A 183 12.34 -12.13 -27.86
N ASN A 184 13.34 -11.52 -28.49
CA ASN A 184 13.53 -11.55 -29.93
C ASN A 184 14.91 -12.17 -30.21
N GLY A 185 14.99 -13.16 -31.09
CA GLY A 185 16.20 -13.96 -31.25
C GLY A 185 15.96 -15.24 -32.04
N THR A 186 16.83 -15.57 -32.98
CA THR A 186 16.71 -16.82 -33.78
C THR A 186 17.05 -18.11 -33.02
N GLY A 187 17.54 -18.02 -31.78
CA GLY A 187 18.07 -19.15 -31.01
C GLY A 187 17.31 -19.53 -29.73
N THR A 188 16.11 -19.01 -29.49
CA THR A 188 15.34 -19.30 -28.26
C THR A 188 13.98 -19.90 -28.58
N THR A 189 13.51 -20.85 -27.76
CA THR A 189 12.10 -21.31 -27.76
C THR A 189 11.10 -20.24 -27.31
N TRP A 190 11.59 -19.05 -26.95
CA TRP A 190 10.82 -17.93 -26.39
C TRP A 190 10.56 -16.81 -27.40
N THR A 191 10.98 -16.99 -28.65
CA THR A 191 10.88 -15.95 -29.66
C THR A 191 9.43 -15.63 -29.94
N GLY A 192 9.07 -14.38 -29.70
CA GLY A 192 7.69 -13.93 -29.85
C GLY A 192 6.78 -14.25 -28.66
N THR A 193 7.24 -14.96 -27.63
CA THR A 193 6.45 -15.31 -26.44
C THR A 193 6.63 -14.29 -25.32
N THR A 194 5.53 -13.86 -24.71
CA THR A 194 5.56 -13.06 -23.47
C THR A 194 5.74 -13.96 -22.26
N TRP A 195 6.60 -13.56 -21.33
CA TRP A 195 6.89 -14.30 -20.11
C TRP A 195 6.87 -13.38 -18.89
N LEU A 196 6.62 -13.98 -17.73
CA LEU A 196 6.78 -13.34 -16.42
C LEU A 196 7.88 -14.06 -15.65
N GLN A 197 8.96 -13.34 -15.34
CA GLN A 197 10.10 -13.84 -14.57
C GLN A 197 10.28 -13.00 -13.32
N PHE A 198 10.75 -13.61 -12.25
CA PHE A 198 10.97 -12.91 -10.99
C PHE A 198 12.15 -13.48 -10.21
N SER A 199 12.65 -12.69 -9.26
CA SER A 199 13.51 -13.15 -8.18
C SER A 199 13.04 -12.47 -6.89
N SER A 200 12.75 -13.25 -5.86
CA SER A 200 12.23 -12.76 -4.58
C SER A 200 13.32 -12.46 -3.54
N GLU A 201 14.57 -12.86 -3.81
CA GLU A 201 15.68 -12.74 -2.86
C GLU A 201 16.91 -12.14 -3.54
N PRO A 202 17.69 -11.31 -2.83
CA PRO A 202 18.91 -10.75 -3.38
C PRO A 202 19.87 -11.83 -3.89
N GLY A 203 20.22 -11.77 -5.17
CA GLY A 203 21.18 -12.67 -5.80
C GLY A 203 20.64 -14.05 -6.17
N ALA A 204 19.37 -14.37 -5.88
CA ALA A 204 18.76 -15.63 -6.25
C ALA A 204 18.58 -15.79 -7.77
N GLN A 205 18.45 -17.04 -8.22
CA GLN A 205 18.13 -17.36 -9.61
C GLN A 205 16.74 -16.85 -9.99
N ALA A 206 16.57 -16.39 -11.22
CA ALA A 206 15.24 -16.02 -11.70
C ALA A 206 14.36 -17.27 -11.88
N GLN A 207 13.10 -17.14 -11.48
CA GLN A 207 12.05 -18.15 -11.60
C GLN A 207 10.98 -17.68 -12.58
N SER A 208 10.39 -18.65 -13.30
CA SER A 208 9.25 -18.40 -14.17
C SER A 208 7.95 -18.39 -13.36
N ALA A 209 7.14 -17.35 -13.51
CA ALA A 209 5.80 -17.26 -12.94
C ALA A 209 4.69 -17.47 -13.99
N GLY A 210 5.05 -17.57 -15.26
CA GLY A 210 4.12 -17.81 -16.35
C GLY A 210 4.68 -17.44 -17.72
N ALA A 211 4.05 -17.98 -18.75
CA ALA A 211 4.36 -17.76 -20.14
C ALA A 211 3.07 -17.75 -20.95
N SER A 212 3.03 -16.91 -21.99
CA SER A 212 1.93 -16.94 -22.94
C SER A 212 1.95 -18.23 -23.75
N ASP A 213 0.76 -18.74 -24.06
CA ASP A 213 0.55 -19.93 -24.91
C ASP A 213 0.69 -19.62 -26.41
N ARG A 214 0.77 -18.33 -26.76
CA ARG A 214 0.85 -17.83 -28.13
C ARG A 214 2.17 -17.10 -28.38
N ALA A 215 2.73 -17.33 -29.55
CA ALA A 215 3.80 -16.51 -30.10
C ALA A 215 3.18 -15.39 -30.95
N VAL A 216 3.51 -14.16 -30.63
CA VAL A 216 3.06 -12.98 -31.38
C VAL A 216 4.20 -12.51 -32.28
N ILE A 217 3.93 -12.05 -33.50
CA ILE A 217 4.94 -11.39 -34.34
C ILE A 217 4.63 -9.89 -34.36
N GLY A 218 5.63 -9.07 -34.04
CA GLY A 218 5.48 -7.61 -33.99
C GLY A 218 5.11 -7.08 -32.60
N ALA A 219 4.45 -5.91 -32.61
CA ALA A 219 4.23 -5.13 -31.40
C ALA A 219 3.27 -5.80 -30.41
N VAL A 220 3.52 -5.65 -29.12
CA VAL A 220 2.64 -6.14 -28.05
C VAL A 220 2.49 -5.08 -26.97
N TRP A 221 1.35 -5.05 -26.31
CA TRP A 221 1.17 -4.30 -25.07
C TRP A 221 1.53 -5.16 -23.87
N LEU A 222 2.34 -4.60 -22.99
CA LEU A 222 2.70 -5.17 -21.70
C LEU A 222 2.11 -4.31 -20.60
N LYS A 223 1.64 -4.95 -19.53
CA LYS A 223 1.22 -4.29 -18.31
C LYS A 223 1.84 -5.01 -17.12
N LEU A 224 2.45 -4.23 -16.23
CA LEU A 224 2.89 -4.68 -14.93
C LEU A 224 2.14 -3.88 -13.86
N GLN A 225 1.43 -4.56 -12.97
CA GLN A 225 0.61 -3.95 -11.94
C GLN A 225 1.07 -4.45 -10.57
N ARG A 226 1.29 -3.52 -9.65
CA ARG A 226 1.56 -3.79 -8.23
C ARG A 226 0.34 -3.39 -7.39
N SER A 227 -0.10 -4.32 -6.55
CA SER A 227 -1.14 -4.13 -5.54
C SER A 227 -0.67 -4.76 -4.22
N GLY A 228 -0.23 -3.92 -3.28
CA GLY A 228 0.50 -4.29 -2.08
C GLY A 228 1.80 -5.03 -2.41
N ASN A 229 1.88 -6.28 -1.95
CA ASN A 229 2.98 -7.20 -2.23
C ASN A 229 2.72 -8.09 -3.46
N ARG A 230 1.57 -7.95 -4.12
CA ARG A 230 1.24 -8.74 -5.31
C ARG A 230 1.60 -7.97 -6.57
N ILE A 231 2.35 -8.60 -7.47
CA ILE A 231 2.70 -8.06 -8.78
C ILE A 231 2.14 -9.00 -9.85
N GLU A 232 1.44 -8.43 -10.81
CA GLU A 232 0.78 -9.16 -11.90
C GLU A 232 1.24 -8.65 -13.25
N GLY A 233 1.54 -9.58 -14.15
CA GLY A 233 1.93 -9.30 -15.53
C GLY A 233 0.81 -9.67 -16.49
N PHE A 234 0.53 -8.79 -17.46
CA PHE A 234 -0.48 -9.01 -18.49
C PHE A 234 0.07 -8.64 -19.87
N GLU A 235 -0.43 -9.31 -20.89
CA GLU A 235 -0.23 -8.96 -22.28
C GLU A 235 -1.54 -8.53 -22.95
N SER A 236 -1.44 -7.72 -23.99
CA SER A 236 -2.55 -7.39 -24.88
C SER A 236 -2.08 -7.19 -26.31
N LEU A 237 -2.91 -7.56 -27.29
CA LEU A 237 -2.65 -7.29 -28.70
C LEU A 237 -3.23 -5.95 -29.16
N ASP A 238 -4.27 -5.48 -28.48
CA ASP A 238 -5.04 -4.29 -28.86
C ASP A 238 -4.92 -3.12 -27.86
N GLY A 239 -4.37 -3.38 -26.66
CA GLY A 239 -4.22 -2.39 -25.58
C GLY A 239 -5.47 -2.23 -24.70
N SER A 240 -6.53 -2.99 -24.97
CA SER A 240 -7.82 -2.93 -24.28
C SER A 240 -8.20 -4.26 -23.60
N ARG A 241 -7.94 -5.40 -24.26
CA ARG A 241 -8.22 -6.74 -23.75
C ARG A 241 -6.93 -7.35 -23.21
N TRP A 242 -6.89 -7.59 -21.91
CA TRP A 242 -5.68 -8.02 -21.20
C TRP A 242 -5.75 -9.49 -20.80
N SER A 243 -4.75 -10.27 -21.23
CA SER A 243 -4.54 -11.65 -20.79
C SER A 243 -3.49 -11.68 -19.68
N LYS A 244 -3.81 -12.29 -18.54
CA LYS A 244 -2.87 -12.45 -17.44
C LYS A 244 -1.82 -13.52 -17.78
N ILE A 245 -0.55 -13.17 -17.66
CA ILE A 245 0.58 -14.09 -17.85
C ILE A 245 0.93 -14.78 -16.53
N GLY A 246 0.89 -14.06 -15.41
CA GLY A 246 1.20 -14.63 -14.09
C GLY A 246 1.04 -13.64 -12.95
N SER A 247 1.26 -14.12 -11.72
CA SER A 247 1.23 -13.33 -10.49
C SER A 247 2.35 -13.79 -9.56
N VAL A 248 3.03 -12.82 -8.95
CA VAL A 248 4.14 -13.03 -8.02
C VAL A 248 3.87 -12.26 -6.74
N VAL A 249 4.27 -12.80 -5.60
CA VAL A 249 4.32 -12.06 -4.34
C VAL A 249 5.76 -11.63 -4.10
N LEU A 250 6.00 -10.31 -4.06
CA LEU A 250 7.27 -9.70 -3.68
C LEU A 250 7.03 -8.84 -2.44
N VAL A 251 7.63 -9.23 -1.32
CA VAL A 251 7.43 -8.56 -0.04
C VAL A 251 8.36 -7.36 0.03
N VAL A 252 7.82 -6.17 -0.16
CA VAL A 252 8.55 -4.91 -0.04
C VAL A 252 8.03 -4.15 1.16
N PRO A 253 8.89 -3.59 2.03
CA PRO A 253 8.43 -2.71 3.10
C PRO A 253 7.54 -1.59 2.55
N PRO A 254 6.42 -1.24 3.22
CA PRO A 254 5.44 -0.30 2.70
C PRO A 254 6.01 1.11 2.44
N ASP A 255 7.02 1.51 3.21
CA ASP A 255 7.69 2.80 3.09
C ASP A 255 8.89 2.80 2.14
N GLN A 256 9.25 1.64 1.59
CA GLN A 256 10.38 1.52 0.68
C GLN A 256 9.92 1.81 -0.76
N PRO A 257 10.50 2.83 -1.43
CA PRO A 257 10.25 3.04 -2.84
C PRO A 257 10.82 1.88 -3.66
N VAL A 258 10.09 1.50 -4.71
CA VAL A 258 10.57 0.56 -5.74
C VAL A 258 10.75 1.30 -7.04
N TYR A 259 11.46 0.68 -7.97
CA TYR A 259 11.71 1.25 -9.29
C TYR A 259 10.91 0.48 -10.32
N LEU A 260 10.00 1.17 -11.00
CA LEU A 260 9.15 0.62 -12.06
C LEU A 260 9.57 1.26 -13.39
N GLY A 261 9.85 0.44 -14.39
CA GLY A 261 10.37 0.95 -15.65
C GLY A 261 10.57 -0.10 -16.73
N ILE A 262 11.36 0.29 -17.72
CA ILE A 262 11.69 -0.48 -18.91
C ILE A 262 13.10 -1.04 -18.77
N ALA A 263 13.24 -2.36 -18.90
CA ALA A 263 14.53 -3.05 -18.86
C ALA A 263 14.81 -3.73 -20.20
N VAL A 264 16.03 -3.55 -20.73
CA VAL A 264 16.46 -4.10 -22.02
C VAL A 264 17.87 -4.68 -21.94
N ALA A 265 18.04 -5.87 -22.51
CA ALA A 265 19.34 -6.49 -22.72
C ALA A 265 19.34 -7.23 -24.07
N SER A 266 20.04 -6.68 -25.05
CA SER A 266 20.07 -7.23 -26.41
C SER A 266 21.18 -8.26 -26.60
N GLY A 267 22.29 -8.15 -25.87
CA GLY A 267 23.49 -8.96 -26.08
C GLY A 267 24.45 -8.40 -27.12
N ARG A 268 24.12 -7.29 -27.77
CA ARG A 268 25.00 -6.55 -28.68
C ARG A 268 25.03 -5.06 -28.32
N PRO A 269 26.23 -4.45 -28.28
CA PRO A 269 26.37 -3.02 -28.05
C PRO A 269 25.58 -2.16 -29.04
N GLY A 270 24.76 -1.24 -28.53
CA GLY A 270 24.08 -0.21 -29.32
C GLY A 270 22.80 -0.67 -30.01
N SER A 271 22.27 -1.84 -29.65
CA SER A 271 21.00 -2.34 -30.19
C SER A 271 19.84 -1.45 -29.78
N ARG A 272 18.86 -1.27 -30.67
CA ARG A 272 17.74 -0.37 -30.42
C ARG A 272 16.50 -1.12 -29.96
N THR A 273 15.85 -0.57 -28.94
CA THR A 273 14.51 -0.96 -28.51
C THR A 273 13.59 0.25 -28.60
N VAL A 274 12.41 0.07 -29.17
CA VAL A 274 11.39 1.12 -29.28
C VAL A 274 10.16 0.70 -28.49
N ILE A 275 9.75 1.57 -27.58
CA ILE A 275 8.52 1.45 -26.80
C ILE A 275 7.70 2.70 -27.04
N ASP A 276 6.38 2.55 -27.20
CA ASP A 276 5.48 3.68 -27.26
C ASP A 276 4.27 3.49 -26.34
N ARG A 277 3.43 4.53 -26.24
CA ARG A 277 2.19 4.53 -25.45
C ARG A 277 2.45 4.19 -23.97
N ILE A 278 3.46 4.83 -23.39
CA ILE A 278 3.85 4.62 -22.00
C ILE A 278 2.86 5.34 -21.07
N ASP A 279 2.22 4.59 -20.19
CA ASP A 279 1.28 5.07 -19.19
C ASP A 279 1.66 4.50 -17.82
N LEU A 280 2.23 5.37 -16.99
CA LEU A 280 2.56 5.08 -15.60
C LEU A 280 1.50 5.74 -14.71
N ALA A 281 0.71 4.92 -14.02
CA ALA A 281 -0.15 5.38 -12.95
C ALA A 281 0.44 4.92 -11.62
N THR A 282 0.74 5.88 -10.75
CA THR A 282 1.11 5.63 -9.36
C THR A 282 -0.08 5.98 -8.49
N GLU A 283 -0.50 5.04 -7.68
CA GLU A 283 -1.45 5.35 -6.62
C GLU A 283 -0.61 5.67 -5.39
N PRO A 284 -0.70 6.89 -4.84
CA PRO A 284 0.02 7.18 -3.59
C PRO A 284 -0.41 6.13 -2.57
N ALA A 285 0.49 5.74 -1.67
CA ALA A 285 0.22 4.74 -0.63
C ALA A 285 -1.05 5.03 0.20
N SER A 286 -1.58 6.26 0.14
CA SER A 286 -2.86 6.70 0.72
C SER A 286 -4.12 6.37 -0.08
N SER A 287 -4.04 5.81 -1.30
CA SER A 287 -5.20 5.41 -2.13
C SER A 287 -5.38 3.90 -2.23
N GLN A 288 -4.57 3.12 -1.52
CA GLN A 288 -4.98 1.77 -1.20
C GLN A 288 -6.27 1.90 -0.39
N ALA A 289 -7.37 1.33 -0.88
CA ALA A 289 -8.46 0.98 0.02
C ALA A 289 -7.79 0.16 1.13
N ALA A 290 -7.62 0.78 2.30
CA ALA A 290 -6.68 0.32 3.32
C ALA A 290 -6.82 -1.19 3.47
N ALA A 291 -5.74 -1.94 3.22
CA ALA A 291 -5.75 -3.36 3.50
C ALA A 291 -6.23 -3.49 4.95
N CYS A 292 -7.41 -4.08 5.12
CA CYS A 292 -8.04 -4.13 6.40
C CYS A 292 -7.20 -5.11 7.23
N PRO A 293 -6.56 -4.64 8.32
CA PRO A 293 -5.65 -5.48 9.06
C PRO A 293 -6.37 -6.69 9.64
N ALA A 294 -5.63 -7.77 9.83
CA ALA A 294 -6.09 -8.90 10.64
C ALA A 294 -6.63 -8.42 12.00
N GLY A 295 -7.71 -9.05 12.47
CA GLY A 295 -8.42 -8.59 13.64
C GLY A 295 -9.85 -9.10 13.75
N VAL A 296 -10.66 -8.41 14.55
CA VAL A 296 -12.06 -8.73 14.79
C VAL A 296 -12.96 -7.63 14.27
N VAL A 297 -13.98 -8.00 13.50
CA VAL A 297 -15.07 -7.09 13.14
C VAL A 297 -16.26 -7.35 14.05
N THR A 298 -16.65 -6.34 14.80
CA THR A 298 -17.85 -6.38 15.64
C THR A 298 -19.12 -6.33 14.80
N ARG A 299 -20.24 -6.73 15.39
CA ARG A 299 -21.55 -6.67 14.73
C ARG A 299 -21.97 -5.22 14.42
N ALA A 300 -21.51 -4.26 15.23
CA ALA A 300 -21.71 -2.83 15.00
C ALA A 300 -20.92 -2.29 13.79
N GLY A 301 -19.94 -3.03 13.29
CA GLY A 301 -19.11 -2.67 12.12
C GLY A 301 -17.71 -2.18 12.48
N SER A 302 -17.38 -2.06 13.77
CA SER A 302 -16.03 -1.69 14.22
C SER A 302 -15.03 -2.79 13.90
N LEU A 303 -13.89 -2.43 13.31
CA LEU A 303 -12.71 -3.27 13.11
C LEU A 303 -11.68 -3.00 14.20
N LEU A 304 -11.33 -4.05 14.95
CA LEU A 304 -10.29 -4.05 15.96
C LEU A 304 -9.08 -4.86 15.46
N PRO A 305 -7.97 -4.21 15.08
CA PRO A 305 -6.77 -4.89 14.60
C PRO A 305 -6.10 -5.70 15.72
N GLY A 306 -5.66 -6.92 15.39
CA GLY A 306 -4.93 -7.77 16.33
C GLY A 306 -4.95 -9.26 15.97
N ASP A 307 -4.33 -10.05 16.84
CA ASP A 307 -4.27 -11.50 16.68
C ASP A 307 -5.46 -12.16 17.38
N VAL A 308 -6.29 -12.89 16.64
CA VAL A 308 -7.33 -13.72 17.25
C VAL A 308 -6.66 -14.94 17.89
N ARG A 309 -6.70 -15.00 19.23
CA ARG A 309 -6.05 -16.07 20.02
C ARG A 309 -6.94 -17.26 20.23
N PHE A 310 -8.22 -17.00 20.48
CA PHE A 310 -9.22 -18.01 20.75
C PHE A 310 -10.57 -17.54 20.24
N ALA A 311 -11.38 -18.44 19.71
CA ALA A 311 -12.79 -18.18 19.48
C ALA A 311 -13.63 -19.45 19.60
N ASP A 312 -14.76 -19.36 20.28
CA ASP A 312 -15.78 -20.41 20.29
C ASP A 312 -17.18 -19.78 20.04
N GLN A 313 -18.23 -20.54 20.30
CA GLN A 313 -19.60 -20.05 20.14
C GLN A 313 -20.01 -18.96 21.13
N THR A 314 -19.26 -18.78 22.21
CA THR A 314 -19.57 -17.90 23.35
C THR A 314 -18.69 -16.66 23.40
N LYS A 315 -17.40 -16.78 23.09
CA LYS A 315 -16.42 -15.70 23.23
C LYS A 315 -15.35 -15.71 22.14
N VAL A 316 -14.75 -14.54 21.95
CA VAL A 316 -13.60 -14.30 21.09
C VAL A 316 -12.55 -13.57 21.91
N VAL A 317 -11.33 -14.09 21.94
CA VAL A 317 -10.18 -13.46 22.58
C VAL A 317 -9.28 -12.89 21.50
N LEU A 318 -9.13 -11.56 21.51
CA LEU A 318 -8.28 -10.80 20.62
C LEU A 318 -7.12 -10.23 21.41
N ARG A 319 -5.89 -10.43 20.94
CA ARG A 319 -4.74 -9.66 21.39
C ARG A 319 -4.57 -8.47 20.44
N THR A 320 -4.92 -7.27 20.91
CA THR A 320 -4.80 -6.04 20.12
C THR A 320 -3.34 -5.68 19.86
N ARG A 321 -3.09 -4.79 18.89
CA ARG A 321 -1.72 -4.40 18.48
C ARG A 321 -0.90 -3.73 19.60
N ASP A 322 -1.57 -3.13 20.57
CA ASP A 322 -0.95 -2.58 21.79
C ASP A 322 -0.59 -3.65 22.84
N GLY A 323 -0.84 -4.93 22.54
CA GLY A 323 -0.54 -6.07 23.40
C GLY A 323 -1.62 -6.39 24.43
N ALA A 324 -2.69 -5.60 24.52
CA ALA A 324 -3.80 -5.89 25.43
C ALA A 324 -4.61 -7.10 24.94
N GLU A 325 -5.10 -7.92 25.87
CA GLU A 325 -6.06 -8.97 25.56
C GLU A 325 -7.48 -8.47 25.83
N LYS A 326 -8.35 -8.64 24.84
CA LYS A 326 -9.76 -8.28 24.92
C LYS A 326 -10.61 -9.51 24.67
N THR A 327 -11.54 -9.74 25.58
CA THR A 327 -12.58 -10.78 25.42
C THR A 327 -13.86 -10.11 24.96
N LEU A 328 -14.40 -10.57 23.83
CA LEU A 328 -15.66 -10.13 23.25
C LEU A 328 -16.65 -11.29 23.29
N ALA A 329 -17.93 -11.01 23.53
CA ALA A 329 -18.96 -12.03 23.36
C ALA A 329 -19.05 -12.39 21.88
N ALA A 330 -19.05 -13.68 21.54
CA ALA A 330 -19.12 -14.12 20.16
C ALA A 330 -20.40 -13.63 19.45
N ALA A 331 -21.49 -13.38 20.20
CA ALA A 331 -22.73 -12.79 19.69
C ALA A 331 -22.57 -11.37 19.13
N ASP A 332 -21.61 -10.61 19.65
CA ASP A 332 -21.30 -9.23 19.23
C ASP A 332 -20.20 -9.17 18.18
N VAL A 333 -19.70 -10.33 17.73
CA VAL A 333 -18.70 -10.44 16.67
C VAL A 333 -19.36 -10.87 15.37
N ALA A 334 -19.12 -10.09 14.32
CA ALA A 334 -19.52 -10.44 12.97
C ALA A 334 -18.49 -11.35 12.31
N ARG A 335 -17.19 -11.00 12.39
CA ARG A 335 -16.12 -11.68 11.65
C ARG A 335 -14.80 -11.71 12.38
N LEU A 336 -14.00 -12.72 12.05
CA LEU A 336 -12.61 -12.88 12.45
C LEU A 336 -11.74 -12.85 11.19
N MET A 337 -10.83 -11.88 11.09
CA MET A 337 -9.86 -11.76 10.01
C MET A 337 -8.53 -12.28 10.51
N LEU A 338 -8.07 -13.40 9.95
CA LEU A 338 -6.83 -14.06 10.40
C LEU A 338 -5.59 -13.56 9.64
N ARG A 339 -5.82 -12.71 8.63
CA ARG A 339 -4.80 -12.06 7.82
C ARG A 339 -5.36 -10.75 7.28
N ASP A 340 -4.48 -9.91 6.76
CA ASP A 340 -4.87 -8.69 6.07
C ASP A 340 -5.67 -9.03 4.81
N LEU A 341 -6.80 -8.37 4.63
CA LEU A 341 -7.68 -8.55 3.46
C LEU A 341 -7.79 -7.25 2.69
N ASP A 342 -7.97 -7.36 1.38
CA ASP A 342 -8.37 -6.22 0.58
C ASP A 342 -9.83 -5.82 0.86
N GLU A 343 -10.15 -4.57 0.55
CA GLU A 343 -11.48 -4.01 0.78
C GLU A 343 -12.58 -4.74 -0.01
N ALA A 344 -12.29 -5.18 -1.24
CA ALA A 344 -13.25 -5.88 -2.09
C ALA A 344 -13.68 -7.24 -1.48
N THR A 345 -12.72 -8.00 -0.94
CA THR A 345 -12.97 -9.24 -0.21
C THR A 345 -13.77 -8.94 1.05
N ARG A 346 -13.42 -7.89 1.81
CA ARG A 346 -14.17 -7.48 3.00
C ARG A 346 -15.63 -7.14 2.67
N THR A 347 -15.87 -6.38 1.59
CA THR A 347 -17.23 -6.03 1.14
C THR A 347 -18.02 -7.27 0.75
N THR A 348 -17.39 -8.23 0.07
CA THR A 348 -18.03 -9.51 -0.27
C THR A 348 -18.43 -10.28 0.99
N LEU A 349 -17.60 -10.24 2.04
CA LEU A 349 -17.87 -10.86 3.32
C LEU A 349 -18.91 -10.11 4.17
N ASP A 350 -19.33 -8.88 3.84
CA ASP A 350 -20.35 -8.14 4.62
C ASP A 350 -21.71 -8.85 4.57
N ASN A 351 -22.00 -9.53 3.46
CA ASN A 351 -23.29 -10.19 3.20
C ASN A 351 -23.22 -11.72 3.20
N ALA A 352 -22.04 -12.30 3.42
CA ALA A 352 -21.84 -13.74 3.39
C ALA A 352 -22.59 -14.47 4.53
N ALA A 353 -22.94 -15.73 4.28
CA ALA A 353 -23.45 -16.64 5.31
C ALA A 353 -22.35 -16.99 6.32
N PRO A 354 -22.69 -17.52 7.52
CA PRO A 354 -21.69 -18.04 8.43
C PRO A 354 -20.82 -19.12 7.77
N GLY A 355 -19.50 -19.00 7.91
CA GLY A 355 -18.56 -19.86 7.22
C GLY A 355 -17.13 -19.39 7.32
N ALA A 356 -16.24 -20.02 6.57
CA ALA A 356 -14.83 -19.67 6.49
C ALA A 356 -14.42 -19.41 5.04
N LEU A 357 -13.76 -18.28 4.81
CA LEU A 357 -13.06 -17.99 3.58
C LEU A 357 -11.66 -18.61 3.65
N LEU A 358 -11.37 -19.49 2.71
CA LEU A 358 -10.08 -20.15 2.59
C LEU A 358 -9.09 -19.32 1.77
N THR A 359 -7.80 -19.58 1.94
CA THR A 359 -6.71 -18.84 1.27
C THR A 359 -6.63 -19.07 -0.24
N ASN A 360 -7.23 -20.15 -0.72
CA ASN A 360 -7.39 -20.44 -2.15
C ASN A 360 -8.57 -19.68 -2.78
N GLY A 361 -9.37 -18.95 -1.99
CA GLY A 361 -10.55 -18.20 -2.44
C GLY A 361 -11.89 -18.93 -2.24
N ASP A 362 -11.88 -20.21 -1.86
CA ASP A 362 -13.12 -20.96 -1.63
C ASP A 362 -13.81 -20.52 -0.33
N PHE A 363 -15.14 -20.47 -0.35
CA PHE A 363 -15.94 -20.22 0.84
C PHE A 363 -16.61 -21.51 1.32
N VAL A 364 -16.37 -21.88 2.58
CA VAL A 364 -16.98 -23.05 3.21
C VAL A 364 -18.04 -22.58 4.19
N GLU A 365 -19.31 -22.81 3.85
CA GLU A 365 -20.42 -22.51 4.75
C GLU A 365 -20.45 -23.48 5.95
N GLY A 366 -20.62 -22.90 7.14
CA GLY A 366 -20.69 -23.65 8.38
C GLY A 366 -20.55 -22.78 9.63
N ALA A 367 -20.93 -23.33 10.77
CA ALA A 367 -20.84 -22.65 12.06
C ALA A 367 -19.48 -22.90 12.71
N LEU A 368 -18.82 -21.84 13.18
CA LEU A 368 -17.64 -21.94 14.05
C LEU A 368 -17.99 -22.80 15.28
N GLN A 369 -17.19 -23.83 15.53
CA GLN A 369 -17.23 -24.58 16.78
C GLN A 369 -16.15 -24.06 17.71
N GLU A 370 -14.92 -23.96 17.19
CA GLU A 370 -13.74 -23.63 17.98
C GLU A 370 -12.61 -23.16 17.05
N LEU A 371 -11.84 -22.19 17.51
CA LEU A 371 -10.57 -21.75 16.97
C LEU A 371 -9.61 -21.64 18.15
N ASP A 372 -8.67 -22.58 18.24
CA ASP A 372 -7.64 -22.59 19.27
C ASP A 372 -6.37 -23.24 18.75
N GLY A 373 -5.20 -22.78 19.22
CA GLY A 373 -3.91 -23.34 18.85
C GLY A 373 -3.64 -23.40 17.33
N GLY A 374 -4.22 -22.48 16.56
CA GLY A 374 -4.11 -22.45 15.10
C GLY A 374 -4.97 -23.47 14.35
N ARG A 375 -5.92 -24.14 15.02
CA ARG A 375 -6.88 -25.06 14.39
C ARG A 375 -8.28 -24.47 14.41
N LEU A 376 -8.89 -24.38 13.23
CA LEU A 376 -10.29 -24.00 13.07
C LEU A 376 -11.14 -25.27 12.95
N ARG A 377 -12.19 -25.38 13.77
CA ARG A 377 -13.23 -26.41 13.66
C ARG A 377 -14.54 -25.75 13.22
N LEU A 378 -15.07 -26.21 12.09
CA LEU A 378 -16.28 -25.69 11.47
C LEU A 378 -17.30 -26.82 11.29
N SER A 379 -18.53 -26.62 11.73
CA SER A 379 -19.63 -27.56 11.49
C SER A 379 -20.37 -27.12 10.22
N SER A 380 -20.16 -27.85 9.12
CA SER A 380 -20.83 -27.62 7.84
C SER A 380 -22.03 -28.55 7.70
N VAL A 381 -23.13 -28.03 7.14
CA VAL A 381 -24.34 -28.84 6.86
C VAL A 381 -24.04 -29.92 5.83
N LEU A 382 -23.25 -29.61 4.80
CA LEU A 382 -22.96 -30.52 3.70
C LEU A 382 -21.87 -31.53 4.01
N PHE A 383 -20.89 -31.14 4.83
CA PHE A 383 -19.67 -31.92 5.02
C PHE A 383 -19.40 -32.34 6.46
N GLY A 384 -20.34 -32.06 7.37
CA GLY A 384 -20.17 -32.31 8.80
C GLY A 384 -19.05 -31.47 9.41
N LEU A 385 -18.40 -32.01 10.44
CA LEU A 385 -17.32 -31.33 11.14
C LEU A 385 -16.03 -31.35 10.32
N ARG A 386 -15.55 -30.17 9.93
CA ARG A 386 -14.28 -29.97 9.24
C ARG A 386 -13.27 -29.28 10.16
N THR A 387 -12.01 -29.66 10.02
CA THR A 387 -10.89 -29.03 10.73
C THR A 387 -9.89 -28.48 9.72
N TYR A 388 -9.47 -27.24 9.91
CA TYR A 388 -8.51 -26.53 9.06
C TYR A 388 -7.34 -26.02 9.89
N ASP A 389 -6.16 -25.96 9.27
CA ASP A 389 -5.04 -25.16 9.76
C ASP A 389 -5.35 -23.68 9.50
N ALA A 390 -5.64 -22.93 10.55
CA ALA A 390 -6.11 -21.56 10.46
C ALA A 390 -5.03 -20.62 9.91
N ALA A 391 -3.76 -20.86 10.24
CA ALA A 391 -2.65 -20.03 9.78
C ALA A 391 -2.37 -20.21 8.28
N ARG A 392 -2.49 -21.44 7.77
CA ARG A 392 -2.16 -21.76 6.37
C ARG A 392 -3.35 -21.66 5.42
N HIS A 393 -4.53 -22.09 5.86
CA HIS A 393 -5.65 -22.34 4.96
C HIS A 393 -6.83 -21.39 5.15
N VAL A 394 -6.87 -20.60 6.22
CA VAL A 394 -8.01 -19.72 6.50
C VAL A 394 -7.59 -18.25 6.36
N ALA A 395 -8.40 -17.49 5.63
CA ALA A 395 -8.26 -16.05 5.47
C ALA A 395 -9.19 -15.30 6.43
N ALA A 396 -10.46 -15.70 6.51
CA ALA A 396 -11.45 -15.10 7.38
C ALA A 396 -12.50 -16.10 7.84
N ILE A 397 -13.15 -15.80 8.96
CA ILE A 397 -14.29 -16.55 9.48
C ILE A 397 -15.44 -15.57 9.64
N VAL A 398 -16.56 -15.87 8.99
CA VAL A 398 -17.82 -15.14 9.13
C VAL A 398 -18.66 -15.85 10.18
N LEU A 399 -18.97 -15.15 11.26
CA LEU A 399 -19.88 -15.65 12.29
C LEU A 399 -21.31 -15.19 11.99
N ARG A 400 -21.47 -13.91 11.64
CA ARG A 400 -22.76 -13.25 11.45
C ARG A 400 -22.61 -12.06 10.50
N LYS A 401 -23.72 -11.63 9.91
CA LYS A 401 -23.79 -10.36 9.17
C LYS A 401 -23.56 -9.18 10.12
N THR A 402 -22.90 -8.14 9.61
CA THR A 402 -22.85 -6.86 10.31
C THR A 402 -24.27 -6.30 10.36
N ALA A 403 -24.69 -5.87 11.54
CA ALA A 403 -25.90 -5.08 11.68
C ALA A 403 -25.38 -3.66 11.89
N ALA A 404 -25.26 -2.90 10.80
CA ALA A 404 -24.78 -1.52 10.84
C ALA A 404 -25.60 -0.75 11.89
N GLY A 405 -25.06 -0.68 13.11
CA GLY A 405 -25.68 0.05 14.19
C GLY A 405 -25.62 1.51 13.81
N GLY A 406 -26.68 2.26 14.08
CA GLY A 406 -26.80 3.70 13.82
C GLY A 406 -25.81 4.57 14.62
N ALA A 407 -24.58 4.11 14.82
CA ALA A 407 -23.46 4.86 15.35
C ALA A 407 -23.17 6.02 14.38
N PRO A 408 -23.36 7.27 14.83
CA PRO A 408 -23.26 8.44 13.96
C PRO A 408 -21.81 8.78 13.59
N PHE A 409 -20.81 8.17 14.25
CA PHE A 409 -19.40 8.51 14.05
C PHE A 409 -18.57 7.28 13.67
N GLU A 410 -17.68 7.47 12.71
CA GLU A 410 -16.61 6.54 12.33
C GLU A 410 -15.27 7.18 12.71
N VAL A 411 -14.48 6.49 13.53
CA VAL A 411 -13.14 6.92 13.91
C VAL A 411 -12.13 5.95 13.33
N ARG A 412 -11.12 6.48 12.63
CA ARG A 412 -10.01 5.71 12.06
C ARG A 412 -8.72 6.04 12.77
N THR A 413 -7.94 5.01 13.05
CA THR A 413 -6.62 5.15 13.70
C THR A 413 -5.50 4.77 12.75
N ALA A 414 -4.29 5.27 13.02
CA ALA A 414 -3.10 5.01 12.22
C ALA A 414 -2.69 3.53 12.21
N ASP A 415 -3.06 2.75 13.24
CA ASP A 415 -2.86 1.30 13.29
C ASP A 415 -3.95 0.49 12.56
N GLY A 416 -4.84 1.17 11.83
CA GLY A 416 -5.83 0.56 10.96
C GLY A 416 -7.14 0.15 11.65
N ALA A 417 -7.38 0.60 12.89
CA ALA A 417 -8.67 0.37 13.53
C ALA A 417 -9.74 1.28 12.94
N ILE A 418 -10.96 0.75 12.88
CA ILE A 418 -12.16 1.49 12.47
C ILE A 418 -13.16 1.32 13.59
N LEU A 419 -13.54 2.40 14.28
CA LEU A 419 -14.44 2.35 15.43
C LEU A 419 -15.74 3.05 15.08
N MET A 420 -16.86 2.32 15.16
CA MET A 420 -18.22 2.84 15.02
C MET A 420 -18.68 3.35 16.40
N ALA A 421 -18.55 4.65 16.61
CA ALA A 421 -18.76 5.27 17.91
C ALA A 421 -20.17 5.86 18.06
N ARG A 422 -20.78 5.65 19.22
CA ARG A 422 -22.05 6.29 19.57
C ARG A 422 -21.86 7.76 19.97
N ALA A 423 -20.71 8.05 20.57
CA ALA A 423 -20.34 9.36 21.08
C ALA A 423 -18.82 9.51 21.09
N LEU A 424 -18.37 10.74 20.92
CA LEU A 424 -16.97 11.14 20.98
C LEU A 424 -16.82 12.28 21.98
N LYS A 425 -15.74 12.28 22.76
CA LYS A 425 -15.35 13.38 23.66
C LYS A 425 -13.86 13.65 23.48
N ALA A 426 -13.46 14.91 23.34
CA ALA A 426 -12.04 15.25 23.40
C ALA A 426 -11.56 15.25 24.86
N GLY A 427 -10.35 14.75 25.08
CA GLY A 427 -9.59 14.90 26.31
C GLY A 427 -8.22 15.53 26.01
N GLU A 428 -7.41 15.72 27.04
CA GLU A 428 -6.04 16.24 26.86
C GLU A 428 -5.23 15.29 25.97
N ASP A 429 -4.84 15.77 24.78
CA ASP A 429 -4.10 15.00 23.75
C ASP A 429 -4.72 13.64 23.37
N CYS A 430 -6.04 13.46 23.56
CA CYS A 430 -6.72 12.22 23.24
C CYS A 430 -8.18 12.41 22.81
N LEU A 431 -8.71 11.39 22.15
CA LEU A 431 -10.12 11.24 21.82
C LEU A 431 -10.68 10.06 22.61
N ILE A 432 -11.68 10.32 23.43
CA ILE A 432 -12.46 9.31 24.14
C ILE A 432 -13.60 8.89 23.22
N VAL A 433 -13.58 7.62 22.83
CA VAL A 433 -14.49 6.99 21.89
C VAL A 433 -15.40 6.03 22.66
N GLU A 434 -16.71 6.26 22.65
CA GLU A 434 -17.67 5.31 23.22
C GLU A 434 -18.14 4.35 22.13
N GLU A 435 -17.61 3.12 22.13
CA GLU A 435 -17.96 2.07 21.19
C GLU A 435 -18.98 1.10 21.83
N PRO A 436 -20.09 0.73 21.14
CA PRO A 436 -21.17 -0.05 21.74
C PRO A 436 -20.82 -1.43 22.30
N VAL A 437 -19.83 -2.11 21.70
CA VAL A 437 -19.44 -3.50 22.01
C VAL A 437 -18.20 -3.53 22.90
N VAL A 438 -17.22 -2.70 22.60
CA VAL A 438 -15.91 -2.67 23.26
C VAL A 438 -15.91 -1.72 24.46
N GLY A 439 -16.88 -0.82 24.55
CA GLY A 439 -17.00 0.20 25.59
C GLY A 439 -16.17 1.44 25.30
N THR A 440 -15.77 2.15 26.35
CA THR A 440 -15.02 3.40 26.25
C THR A 440 -13.54 3.13 25.94
N LEU A 441 -13.04 3.77 24.88
CA LEU A 441 -11.66 3.68 24.41
C LEU A 441 -11.01 5.07 24.42
N THR A 442 -9.79 5.16 24.93
CA THR A 442 -8.99 6.40 24.86
C THR A 442 -7.96 6.26 23.75
N ILE A 443 -8.08 7.09 22.72
CA ILE A 443 -7.18 7.11 21.56
C ILE A 443 -6.30 8.35 21.64
N ALA A 444 -4.98 8.17 21.73
CA ALA A 444 -4.06 9.30 21.70
C ALA A 444 -4.16 10.05 20.36
N ALA A 445 -4.07 11.37 20.38
CA ALA A 445 -4.21 12.22 19.19
C ALA A 445 -3.22 11.85 18.08
N ASN A 446 -2.01 11.43 18.43
CA ASN A 446 -0.98 10.97 17.49
C ASN A 446 -1.30 9.62 16.82
N ARG A 447 -2.27 8.86 17.32
CA ARG A 447 -2.76 7.61 16.73
C ARG A 447 -4.04 7.80 15.93
N LEU A 448 -4.63 9.00 15.95
CA LEU A 448 -5.83 9.31 15.19
C LEU A 448 -5.45 9.58 13.73
N SER A 449 -6.21 9.01 12.81
CA SER A 449 -6.06 9.21 11.36
C SER A 449 -7.21 10.03 10.80
N ALA A 450 -8.45 9.65 11.12
CA ALA A 450 -9.62 10.41 10.69
C ALA A 450 -10.81 10.25 11.64
N ILE A 451 -11.73 11.21 11.59
CA ILE A 451 -13.07 11.13 12.17
C ILE A 451 -14.06 11.50 11.07
N GLY A 452 -15.12 10.72 10.89
CA GLY A 452 -16.19 11.03 9.95
C GLY A 452 -17.55 10.85 10.61
N ARG A 453 -18.50 11.72 10.28
CA ARG A 453 -19.90 11.54 10.65
C ARG A 453 -20.62 10.77 9.54
N LYS A 454 -21.30 9.68 9.89
CA LYS A 454 -22.23 9.02 8.97
C LYS A 454 -23.49 9.87 8.90
N GLN A 455 -23.71 10.54 7.78
CA GLN A 455 -25.02 11.12 7.49
C GLN A 455 -26.04 9.97 7.30
N PRO A 456 -27.27 10.13 7.81
CA PRO A 456 -28.31 9.10 7.76
C PRO A 456 -28.71 8.71 6.34
#